data_AF-A0AAP0E181-F1
#
_entry.id   AF-A0AAP0E181-F1
#
_cell.length_a   1.000
_cell.length_b   1.000
_cell.length_c   1.000
_cell.angle_alpha   90.00
_cell.angle_beta   90.00
_cell.angle_gamma   90.00
#
_symmetry.space_group_name_H-M   'P 1'
#
loop_
_entity.id
_entity.type
_entity.pdbx_description
1 polymer ?
#
loop_
_entity_poly.entity_id
_entity_poly.type
_entity_poly.pdbx_seq_one_letter_code
_entity_poly.pdbx_strand_id
1 'polypeptide(L)'
;MALMGGFARVGNNEITILVNDAERGSDIDPQEAQQTLEIAEANLSRAEGKRQTIEANLALRRARTRVEPAVTMKMAPSLVRLYEQMPEPKYVIAMGACTITGGMFSTDSYSTVRGVDKLIPVDVYLPGCPPKPEAVIDAITKLRKKVSREIYEDRIGSQQENRCFTTNHKFRVGRSTHTGNYDQGLLYQAPSTSEILSETFFKYKSSVSSREFVN
;
A
#
# COMPACT_ATOMS: atom_id res chain seq x y z
N MET A 1 6.93 3.10 -0.46
CA MET A 1 6.02 2.48 0.54
C MET A 1 4.60 2.75 0.04
N ALA A 2 3.69 1.78 0.04
CA ALA A 2 2.51 1.85 -0.84
C ALA A 2 1.47 2.92 -0.45
N LEU A 3 1.03 3.70 -1.45
CA LEU A 3 -0.04 4.70 -1.39
C LEU A 3 -1.41 4.01 -1.24
N MET A 4 -2.33 4.64 -0.49
CA MET A 4 -3.48 3.97 0.12
C MET A 4 -4.66 4.94 0.37
N GLY A 5 -5.69 4.88 -0.48
CA GLY A 5 -6.98 5.54 -0.27
C GLY A 5 -6.98 7.07 -0.40
N GLY A 6 -8.18 7.63 -0.64
CA GLY A 6 -8.44 9.07 -0.57
C GLY A 6 -9.53 9.35 0.45
N PHE A 7 -9.23 10.17 1.45
CA PHE A 7 -10.21 10.66 2.43
C PHE A 7 -10.79 12.00 1.96
N ALA A 8 -12.02 12.36 2.32
CA ALA A 8 -12.59 13.67 1.99
C ALA A 8 -12.94 14.45 3.26
N ARG A 9 -12.27 15.59 3.48
CA ARG A 9 -12.73 16.60 4.45
C ARG A 9 -13.66 17.57 3.75
N VAL A 10 -14.79 17.90 4.37
CA VAL A 10 -15.72 18.92 3.87
C VAL A 10 -15.71 20.10 4.85
N GLY A 11 -15.39 21.29 4.34
CA GLY A 11 -15.37 22.52 5.13
C GLY A 11 -15.64 23.72 4.24
N ASN A 12 -16.47 24.66 4.70
CA ASN A 12 -16.75 25.93 4.01
C ASN A 12 -17.08 25.79 2.49
N ASN A 13 -17.94 24.82 2.15
CA ASN A 13 -18.34 24.47 0.77
C ASN A 13 -17.22 23.90 -0.14
N GLU A 14 -16.03 23.66 0.42
CA GLU A 14 -14.90 22.98 -0.23
C GLU A 14 -14.85 21.50 0.17
N ILE A 15 -14.39 20.65 -0.75
CA ILE A 15 -14.16 19.21 -0.53
C ILE A 15 -12.68 18.92 -0.78
N THR A 16 -11.91 18.79 0.29
CA THR A 16 -10.48 18.50 0.23
C THR A 16 -10.28 16.98 0.22
N ILE A 17 -9.81 16.43 -0.91
CA ILE A 17 -9.50 15.01 -1.03
C ILE A 17 -8.03 14.77 -0.62
N LEU A 18 -7.83 14.15 0.53
CA LEU A 18 -6.54 13.77 1.09
C LEU A 18 -6.14 12.38 0.60
N VAL A 19 -5.29 12.32 -0.42
CA VAL A 19 -4.74 11.07 -0.98
C VAL A 19 -3.35 10.79 -0.37
N ASN A 20 -3.33 10.32 0.88
CA ASN A 20 -2.15 9.90 1.65
C ASN A 20 -1.09 10.99 1.96
N ASP A 21 -0.53 10.99 3.18
CA ASP A 21 0.47 11.96 3.67
C ASP A 21 1.89 11.80 3.07
N ALA A 22 2.01 11.45 1.78
CA ALA A 22 3.29 11.41 1.08
C ALA A 22 3.38 12.43 -0.07
N GLU A 23 2.29 12.69 -0.78
CA GLU A 23 2.18 13.63 -1.89
C GLU A 23 0.77 14.26 -1.81
N ARG A 24 0.62 15.59 -1.94
CA ARG A 24 -0.73 16.16 -1.97
C ARG A 24 -1.38 15.77 -3.30
N GLY A 25 -2.71 15.71 -3.34
CA GLY A 25 -3.44 15.51 -4.61
C GLY A 25 -3.20 16.61 -5.65
N SER A 26 -2.59 17.74 -5.28
CA SER A 26 -2.11 18.80 -6.17
C SER A 26 -0.77 18.49 -6.85
N ASP A 27 0.01 17.56 -6.31
CA ASP A 27 1.40 17.32 -6.65
C ASP A 27 1.57 16.07 -7.55
N ILE A 28 0.49 15.28 -7.68
CA ILE A 28 0.41 14.13 -8.59
C ILE A 28 -0.22 14.60 -9.90
N ASP A 29 0.61 14.85 -10.91
CA ASP A 29 0.10 15.05 -12.27
C ASP A 29 -0.52 13.74 -12.79
N PRO A 30 -1.82 13.72 -13.16
CA PRO A 30 -2.49 12.49 -13.58
C PRO A 30 -1.99 11.99 -14.93
N GLN A 31 -1.47 12.86 -15.79
CA GLN A 31 -0.85 12.49 -17.07
C GLN A 31 0.54 11.89 -16.83
N GLU A 32 1.37 12.46 -15.94
CA GLU A 32 2.67 11.85 -15.56
C GLU A 32 2.45 10.45 -14.96
N ALA A 33 1.48 10.30 -14.06
CA ALA A 33 1.18 9.01 -13.43
C ALA A 33 0.71 7.96 -14.44
N GLN A 34 -0.13 8.34 -15.41
CA GLN A 34 -0.58 7.47 -16.50
C GLN A 34 0.54 7.13 -17.48
N GLN A 35 1.34 8.11 -17.90
CA GLN A 35 2.48 7.91 -18.80
C GLN A 35 3.55 7.01 -18.16
N THR A 36 3.79 7.17 -16.84
CA THR A 36 4.68 6.28 -16.08
C THR A 36 4.17 4.83 -16.06
N LEU A 37 2.84 4.65 -15.98
CA LEU A 37 2.20 3.33 -16.02
C LEU A 37 2.34 2.69 -17.41
N GLU A 38 2.01 3.43 -18.48
CA GLU A 38 2.11 2.96 -19.86
C GLU A 38 3.55 2.57 -20.24
N ILE A 39 4.53 3.39 -19.84
CA ILE A 39 5.96 3.08 -20.01
C ILE A 39 6.34 1.80 -19.24
N ALA A 40 5.82 1.60 -18.03
CA ALA A 40 6.12 0.40 -17.24
C ALA A 40 5.47 -0.87 -17.81
N GLU A 41 4.27 -0.78 -18.40
CA GLU A 41 3.61 -1.88 -19.12
C GLU A 41 4.39 -2.24 -20.40
N ALA A 42 4.79 -1.23 -21.19
CA ALA A 42 5.63 -1.41 -22.37
C ALA A 42 6.98 -2.08 -22.00
N ASN A 43 7.62 -1.66 -20.91
CA ASN A 43 8.86 -2.26 -20.42
C ASN A 43 8.68 -3.69 -19.92
N LEU A 44 7.53 -4.04 -19.33
CA LEU A 44 7.23 -5.44 -18.97
C LEU A 44 7.05 -6.32 -20.21
N SER A 45 6.36 -5.81 -21.24
CA SER A 45 6.17 -6.55 -22.50
C SER A 45 7.47 -6.84 -23.26
N ARG A 46 8.53 -6.05 -23.01
CA ARG A 46 9.86 -6.16 -23.63
C ARG A 46 10.89 -6.92 -22.78
N ALA A 47 10.50 -7.44 -21.60
CA ALA A 47 11.43 -8.02 -20.64
C ALA A 47 11.64 -9.54 -20.85
N GLU A 48 12.66 -9.91 -21.61
CA GLU A 48 12.96 -11.31 -21.98
C GLU A 48 13.68 -12.10 -20.86
N GLY A 49 14.57 -11.47 -20.09
CA GLY A 49 15.38 -12.15 -19.06
C GLY A 49 14.74 -12.13 -17.66
N LYS A 50 14.81 -13.24 -16.91
CA LYS A 50 14.25 -13.37 -15.55
C LYS A 50 14.48 -12.17 -14.62
N ARG A 51 15.69 -11.59 -14.63
CA ARG A 51 16.03 -10.39 -13.84
C ARG A 51 15.27 -9.14 -14.32
N GLN A 52 15.24 -8.92 -15.64
CA GLN A 52 14.49 -7.82 -16.26
C GLN A 52 12.99 -7.98 -16.00
N THR A 53 12.44 -9.20 -16.09
CA THR A 53 11.02 -9.46 -15.79
C THR A 53 10.67 -9.14 -14.34
N ILE A 54 11.55 -9.46 -13.38
CA ILE A 54 11.36 -9.10 -11.95
C ILE A 54 11.41 -7.58 -11.76
N GLU A 55 12.38 -6.91 -12.38
CA GLU A 55 12.57 -5.46 -12.29
C GLU A 55 11.43 -4.67 -12.95
N ALA A 56 10.98 -5.10 -14.14
CA ALA A 56 9.83 -4.54 -14.83
C ALA A 56 8.52 -4.80 -14.08
N ASN A 57 8.32 -5.97 -13.46
CA ASN A 57 7.19 -6.22 -12.57
C ASN A 57 7.21 -5.31 -11.34
N LEU A 58 8.39 -5.02 -10.78
CA LEU A 58 8.54 -4.08 -9.66
C LEU A 58 8.25 -2.63 -10.11
N ALA A 59 8.73 -2.24 -11.29
CA ALA A 59 8.45 -0.93 -11.88
C ALA A 59 6.96 -0.75 -12.18
N LEU A 60 6.31 -1.74 -12.81
CA LEU A 60 4.87 -1.75 -13.05
C LEU A 60 4.07 -1.65 -11.76
N ARG A 61 4.43 -2.41 -10.72
CA ARG A 61 3.78 -2.30 -9.41
C ARG A 61 3.94 -0.90 -8.79
N ARG A 62 5.10 -0.26 -8.94
CA ARG A 62 5.34 1.13 -8.47
C ARG A 62 4.48 2.13 -9.24
N ALA A 63 4.51 2.08 -10.57
CA ALA A 63 3.73 2.98 -11.43
C ALA A 63 2.22 2.80 -11.19
N ARG A 64 1.74 1.55 -11.16
CA ARG A 64 0.34 1.22 -10.88
C ARG A 64 -0.10 1.66 -9.49
N THR A 65 0.77 1.68 -8.48
CA THR A 65 0.44 2.21 -7.15
C THR A 65 0.20 3.73 -7.14
N ARG A 66 0.77 4.51 -8.09
CA ARG A 66 0.47 5.95 -8.24
C ARG A 66 -0.94 6.20 -8.77
N VAL A 67 -1.45 5.31 -9.63
CA VAL A 67 -2.77 5.42 -10.27
C VAL A 67 -3.86 4.68 -9.49
N GLU A 68 -3.52 3.55 -8.86
CA GLU A 68 -4.44 2.60 -8.24
C GLU A 68 -3.94 2.11 -6.86
N PRO A 69 -4.10 2.91 -5.80
CA PRO A 69 -3.66 2.55 -4.45
C PRO A 69 -4.41 1.33 -3.88
N ALA A 70 -3.71 0.44 -3.16
CA ALA A 70 -4.25 -0.87 -2.76
C ALA A 70 -3.99 -1.29 -1.30
N VAL A 71 -5.07 -1.81 -0.69
CA VAL A 71 -5.40 -2.31 0.68
C VAL A 71 -4.33 -2.81 1.69
N THR A 72 -3.01 -2.59 1.60
CA THR A 72 -2.02 -3.38 2.37
C THR A 72 -2.18 -3.39 3.92
N MET A 73 -2.16 -4.60 4.54
CA MET A 73 -2.36 -4.86 5.98
C MET A 73 -1.45 -4.06 6.91
N LYS A 74 -0.21 -3.75 6.49
CA LYS A 74 0.74 -2.96 7.29
C LYS A 74 0.29 -1.50 7.48
N MET A 75 -0.45 -0.96 6.51
CA MET A 75 -0.89 0.44 6.48
C MET A 75 -2.36 0.58 6.93
N ALA A 76 -3.14 -0.51 6.99
CA ALA A 76 -4.47 -0.56 7.62
C ALA A 76 -4.57 0.17 8.99
N PRO A 77 -3.71 -0.07 9.99
CA PRO A 77 -3.79 0.64 11.27
C PRO A 77 -3.43 2.13 11.16
N SER A 78 -2.62 2.54 10.19
CA SER A 78 -2.33 3.95 9.94
C SER A 78 -3.53 4.67 9.33
N LEU A 79 -4.25 4.04 8.41
CA LEU A 79 -5.46 4.59 7.80
C LEU A 79 -6.56 4.85 8.85
N VAL A 80 -6.75 3.92 9.79
CA VAL A 80 -7.70 4.10 10.91
C VAL A 80 -7.30 5.31 11.77
N ARG A 81 -6.02 5.43 12.13
CA ARG A 81 -5.52 6.59 12.90
C ARG A 81 -5.72 7.93 12.18
N LEU A 82 -5.50 7.98 10.86
CA LEU A 82 -5.76 9.19 10.08
C LEU A 82 -7.25 9.54 10.10
N TYR A 83 -8.13 8.55 9.92
CA TYR A 83 -9.58 8.75 10.02
C TYR A 83 -10.04 9.19 11.42
N GLU A 84 -9.42 8.68 12.48
CA GLU A 84 -9.65 9.11 13.87
C GLU A 84 -9.18 10.55 14.12
N GLN A 85 -8.06 10.96 13.53
CA GLN A 85 -7.49 12.32 13.64
C GLN A 85 -8.25 13.38 12.82
N MET A 86 -9.09 12.99 11.88
CA MET A 86 -9.94 13.93 11.13
C MET A 86 -11.11 14.42 12.01
N PRO A 87 -11.30 15.75 12.15
CA PRO A 87 -12.46 16.30 12.84
C PRO A 87 -13.74 16.12 12.00
N GLU A 88 -14.87 16.07 12.66
CA GLU A 88 -16.18 16.04 12.01
C GLU A 88 -16.52 17.41 11.37
N PRO A 89 -17.21 17.46 10.21
CA PRO A 89 -17.69 16.32 9.43
C PRO A 89 -16.61 15.75 8.50
N LYS A 90 -16.52 14.40 8.44
CA LYS A 90 -15.56 13.64 7.63
C LYS A 90 -16.30 12.62 6.77
N TYR A 91 -15.86 12.45 5.53
CA TYR A 91 -16.46 11.51 4.58
C TYR A 91 -15.40 10.70 3.85
N VAL A 92 -15.73 9.49 3.44
CA VAL A 92 -14.81 8.53 2.80
C VAL A 92 -15.37 8.09 1.45
N ILE A 93 -14.57 8.28 0.39
CA ILE A 93 -14.87 7.74 -0.94
C ILE A 93 -13.95 6.54 -1.20
N ALA A 94 -14.53 5.35 -1.33
CA ALA A 94 -13.78 4.16 -1.75
C ALA A 94 -13.60 4.21 -3.28
N MET A 95 -12.43 4.68 -3.72
CA MET A 95 -12.07 4.80 -5.13
C MET A 95 -11.36 3.54 -5.66
N GLY A 96 -11.89 2.97 -6.74
CA GLY A 96 -11.28 1.88 -7.49
C GLY A 96 -11.47 0.50 -6.86
N ALA A 97 -11.50 -0.55 -7.68
CA ALA A 97 -11.80 -1.93 -7.25
C ALA A 97 -10.92 -2.43 -6.09
N CYS A 98 -9.66 -1.98 -6.05
CA CYS A 98 -8.70 -2.28 -4.98
C CYS A 98 -9.13 -1.83 -3.58
N THR A 99 -9.86 -0.71 -3.45
CA THR A 99 -10.36 -0.22 -2.14
C THR A 99 -11.74 -0.77 -1.79
N ILE A 100 -12.55 -1.15 -2.78
CA ILE A 100 -13.91 -1.67 -2.57
C ILE A 100 -13.89 -3.16 -2.16
N THR A 101 -13.19 -4.00 -2.92
CA THR A 101 -13.19 -5.48 -2.71
C THR A 101 -11.79 -6.07 -2.56
N GLY A 102 -10.73 -5.26 -2.74
CA GLY A 102 -9.37 -5.75 -2.97
C GLY A 102 -9.04 -5.92 -4.46
N GLY A 103 -10.02 -5.82 -5.36
CA GLY A 103 -9.82 -5.83 -6.81
C GLY A 103 -9.06 -7.07 -7.29
N MET A 104 -8.08 -6.87 -8.18
CA MET A 104 -7.19 -7.93 -8.68
C MET A 104 -6.41 -8.65 -7.57
N PHE A 105 -6.17 -8.00 -6.43
CA PHE A 105 -5.45 -8.60 -5.30
C PHE A 105 -6.35 -9.43 -4.37
N SER A 106 -7.66 -9.45 -4.61
CA SER A 106 -8.63 -10.12 -3.73
C SER A 106 -8.39 -11.63 -3.65
N THR A 107 -8.07 -12.32 -4.74
CA THR A 107 -7.85 -13.78 -4.73
C THR A 107 -6.47 -14.16 -4.20
N ASP A 108 -5.41 -13.59 -4.79
CA ASP A 108 -4.06 -14.17 -4.72
C ASP A 108 -3.14 -13.53 -3.68
N SER A 109 -3.55 -12.44 -3.03
CA SER A 109 -2.71 -11.73 -2.06
C SER A 109 -3.06 -12.05 -0.61
N TYR A 110 -2.03 -12.38 0.18
CA TYR A 110 -2.13 -12.60 1.63
C TYR A 110 -2.06 -11.29 2.44
N SER A 111 -1.61 -10.21 1.81
CA SER A 111 -1.19 -8.98 2.48
C SER A 111 -2.09 -7.77 2.20
N THR A 112 -3.16 -7.92 1.42
CA THR A 112 -4.14 -6.83 1.19
C THR A 112 -5.44 -7.07 1.95
N VAL A 113 -6.00 -5.97 2.44
CA VAL A 113 -7.34 -5.89 3.03
C VAL A 113 -8.35 -5.93 1.89
N ARG A 114 -9.21 -6.94 1.92
CA ARG A 114 -10.33 -7.10 0.98
C ARG A 114 -11.48 -6.14 1.32
N GLY A 115 -11.33 -4.87 0.93
CA GLY A 115 -12.31 -3.80 1.13
C GLY A 115 -12.03 -2.91 2.35
N VAL A 116 -11.97 -1.60 2.14
CA VAL A 116 -11.64 -0.59 3.17
C VAL A 116 -12.77 -0.37 4.19
N ASP A 117 -14.00 -0.72 3.81
CA ASP A 117 -15.22 -0.71 4.63
C ASP A 117 -15.11 -1.55 5.93
N LYS A 118 -14.16 -2.47 5.98
CA LYS A 118 -13.83 -3.27 7.18
C LYS A 118 -13.01 -2.51 8.22
N LEU A 119 -12.49 -1.34 7.88
CA LEU A 119 -11.61 -0.52 8.72
C LEU A 119 -12.26 0.81 9.09
N ILE A 120 -12.95 1.44 8.13
CA ILE A 120 -13.56 2.77 8.23
C ILE A 120 -14.88 2.76 7.46
N PRO A 121 -15.92 3.48 7.91
CA PRO A 121 -17.19 3.57 7.18
C PRO A 121 -17.00 4.30 5.85
N VAL A 122 -17.59 3.77 4.78
CA VAL A 122 -17.51 4.36 3.43
C VAL A 122 -18.83 5.03 3.05
N ASP A 123 -18.77 6.28 2.58
CA ASP A 123 -19.95 7.05 2.17
C ASP A 123 -20.36 6.84 0.72
N VAL A 124 -19.37 6.75 -0.17
CA VAL A 124 -19.56 6.65 -1.61
C VAL A 124 -18.56 5.66 -2.20
N TYR A 125 -19.07 4.74 -2.99
CA TYR A 125 -18.29 3.75 -3.72
C TYR A 125 -18.11 4.18 -5.19
N LEU A 126 -16.87 4.26 -5.65
CA LEU A 126 -16.51 4.60 -7.03
C LEU A 126 -15.82 3.42 -7.71
N PRO A 127 -16.58 2.56 -8.44
CA PRO A 127 -16.00 1.43 -9.15
C PRO A 127 -15.17 1.89 -10.36
N GLY A 128 -14.09 1.15 -10.65
CA GLY A 128 -13.17 1.41 -11.75
C GLY A 128 -11.83 0.72 -11.53
N CYS A 129 -11.05 0.54 -12.59
CA CYS A 129 -9.69 0.00 -12.49
C CYS A 129 -8.83 0.43 -13.72
N PRO A 130 -8.42 1.71 -13.83
CA PRO A 130 -8.73 2.84 -12.95
C PRO A 130 -10.12 3.46 -13.24
N PRO A 131 -10.69 4.25 -12.32
CA PRO A 131 -11.92 5.00 -12.59
C PRO A 131 -11.68 6.14 -13.58
N LYS A 132 -12.66 6.37 -14.46
CA LYS A 132 -12.64 7.49 -15.40
C LYS A 132 -12.81 8.84 -14.68
N PRO A 133 -12.22 9.95 -15.17
CA PRO A 133 -12.32 11.25 -14.50
C PRO A 133 -13.77 11.75 -14.37
N GLU A 134 -14.64 11.45 -15.33
CA GLU A 134 -16.07 11.79 -15.26
C GLU A 134 -16.77 11.07 -14.10
N ALA A 135 -16.35 9.83 -13.80
CA ALA A 135 -16.89 9.05 -12.70
C ALA A 135 -16.40 9.56 -11.33
N VAL A 136 -15.20 10.17 -11.26
CA VAL A 136 -14.73 10.90 -10.08
C VAL A 136 -15.61 12.13 -9.82
N ILE A 137 -15.91 12.92 -10.86
CA ILE A 137 -16.79 14.10 -10.77
C ILE A 137 -18.21 13.72 -10.34
N ASP A 138 -18.75 12.61 -10.87
CA ASP A 138 -20.05 12.07 -10.44
C ASP A 138 -20.02 11.58 -8.98
N ALA A 139 -18.95 10.91 -8.53
CA ALA A 139 -18.80 10.52 -7.12
C ALA A 139 -18.76 11.72 -6.17
N ILE A 140 -18.03 12.79 -6.53
CA ILE A 140 -18.02 14.06 -5.78
C ILE A 140 -19.41 14.70 -5.78
N THR A 141 -20.13 14.66 -6.90
CA THR A 141 -21.48 15.20 -7.03
C THR A 141 -22.50 14.40 -6.21
N LYS A 142 -22.34 13.07 -6.13
CA LYS A 142 -23.11 12.19 -5.24
C LYS A 142 -22.82 12.47 -3.77
N LEU A 143 -21.54 12.67 -3.41
CA LEU A 143 -21.18 13.06 -2.05
C LEU A 143 -21.81 14.40 -1.67
N ARG A 144 -21.71 15.44 -2.51
CA ARG A 144 -22.40 16.73 -2.31
C ARG A 144 -23.90 16.58 -2.06
N LYS A 145 -24.57 15.72 -2.84
CA LYS A 145 -26.01 15.40 -2.68
C LYS A 145 -26.30 14.65 -1.37
N LYS A 146 -25.39 13.81 -0.88
CA LYS A 146 -25.50 13.14 0.42
C LYS A 146 -25.44 14.19 1.54
N VAL A 147 -24.37 15.00 1.56
CA VAL A 147 -24.16 16.08 2.56
C VAL A 147 -25.35 17.06 2.59
N SER A 148 -25.93 17.41 1.43
CA SER A 148 -27.07 18.33 1.37
C SER A 148 -28.39 17.75 1.90
N ARG A 149 -28.48 16.43 2.10
CA ARG A 149 -29.68 15.73 2.63
C ARG A 149 -29.55 15.36 4.10
N GLU A 150 -28.36 15.51 4.68
CA GLU A 150 -28.01 15.02 6.01
C GLU A 150 -28.47 16.00 7.09
N ILE A 151 -29.44 15.55 7.90
CA ILE A 151 -30.07 16.36 8.94
C ILE A 151 -29.14 16.40 10.16
N TYR A 152 -29.21 17.47 10.96
CA TYR A 152 -28.34 17.67 12.13
C TYR A 152 -28.42 16.52 13.15
N GLU A 153 -29.60 15.94 13.34
CA GLU A 153 -29.84 14.84 14.29
C GLU A 153 -29.08 13.55 13.96
N ASP A 154 -28.90 13.21 12.68
CA ASP A 154 -28.15 12.01 12.27
C ASP A 154 -26.67 12.06 12.71
N ARG A 155 -26.13 13.28 12.91
CA ARG A 155 -24.75 13.52 13.39
C ARG A 155 -24.58 13.25 14.89
N ILE A 156 -25.67 13.26 15.66
CA ILE A 156 -25.62 12.96 17.09
C ILE A 156 -25.42 11.44 17.29
N GLY A 157 -25.94 10.62 16.37
CA GLY A 157 -25.79 9.16 16.38
C GLY A 157 -24.43 8.64 15.88
N SER A 158 -23.58 9.46 15.26
CA SER A 158 -22.26 9.02 14.76
C SER A 158 -21.14 9.04 15.81
N GLN A 159 -21.40 9.59 17.01
CA GLN A 159 -20.40 9.58 18.07
C GLN A 159 -20.13 8.15 18.53
N GLN A 160 -18.88 7.70 18.38
CA GLN A 160 -18.48 6.36 18.82
C GLN A 160 -18.79 6.16 20.31
N GLU A 161 -19.70 5.25 20.61
CA GLU A 161 -19.95 4.83 22.00
C GLU A 161 -18.66 4.26 22.59
N ASN A 162 -18.15 4.88 23.64
CA ASN A 162 -16.90 4.50 24.31
C ASN A 162 -17.06 3.24 25.16
N ARG A 163 -17.38 2.11 24.52
CA ARG A 163 -17.59 0.81 25.16
C ARG A 163 -16.25 0.14 25.49
N CYS A 164 -15.61 0.62 26.55
CA CYS A 164 -14.36 0.08 27.05
C CYS A 164 -14.56 -1.28 27.76
N PHE A 165 -13.73 -2.26 27.39
CA PHE A 165 -13.62 -3.54 28.07
C PHE A 165 -12.15 -3.83 28.40
N THR A 166 -11.86 -4.23 29.64
CA THR A 166 -10.50 -4.52 30.10
C THR A 166 -10.36 -5.99 30.46
N THR A 167 -9.42 -6.69 29.80
CA THR A 167 -9.12 -8.12 30.05
C THR A 167 -7.64 -8.34 30.26
N ASN A 168 -7.27 -9.04 31.35
CA ASN A 168 -5.88 -9.41 31.62
C ASN A 168 -5.39 -10.51 30.67
N HIS A 169 -4.16 -10.39 30.16
CA HIS A 169 -3.56 -11.34 29.22
C HIS A 169 -2.20 -11.87 29.72
N LYS A 170 -1.78 -13.05 29.24
CA LYS A 170 -0.51 -13.71 29.60
C LYS A 170 0.56 -13.68 28.48
N PHE A 171 0.43 -12.77 27.52
CA PHE A 171 1.43 -12.61 26.45
C PHE A 171 2.77 -12.09 27.01
N ARG A 172 3.87 -12.52 26.39
CA ARG A 172 5.22 -12.00 26.71
C ARG A 172 5.44 -10.71 25.92
N VAL A 173 5.94 -9.67 26.59
CA VAL A 173 6.27 -8.39 25.94
C VAL A 173 7.54 -8.55 25.10
N GLY A 174 7.43 -8.38 23.79
CA GLY A 174 8.57 -8.35 22.86
C GLY A 174 9.23 -6.97 22.81
N ARG A 175 10.52 -6.92 22.43
CA ARG A 175 11.21 -5.66 22.10
C ARG A 175 10.82 -5.20 20.69
N SER A 176 10.82 -3.88 20.45
CA SER A 176 10.62 -3.34 19.10
C SER A 176 11.68 -3.83 18.13
N THR A 177 11.28 -4.23 16.92
CA THR A 177 12.16 -4.56 15.79
C THR A 177 12.56 -3.33 14.98
N HIS A 178 11.95 -2.18 15.23
CA HIS A 178 12.22 -0.92 14.54
C HIS A 178 12.89 0.06 15.51
N THR A 179 14.22 0.00 15.59
CA THR A 179 15.04 0.77 16.55
C THR A 179 15.53 2.12 15.98
N GLY A 180 15.26 2.44 14.72
CA GLY A 180 15.71 3.69 14.07
C GLY A 180 17.20 3.73 13.69
N ASN A 181 18.00 2.81 14.19
CA ASN A 181 19.45 2.71 13.99
C ASN A 181 19.85 2.19 12.59
N TYR A 182 19.40 2.85 11.52
CA TYR A 182 19.74 2.49 10.14
C TYR A 182 21.22 2.79 9.82
N ASP A 183 21.76 3.86 10.40
CA ASP A 183 23.14 4.31 10.17
C ASP A 183 24.19 3.63 11.08
N GLN A 184 23.74 2.82 12.05
CA GLN A 184 24.65 2.07 12.92
C GLN A 184 25.02 0.75 12.24
N GLY A 185 26.15 0.76 11.52
CA GLY A 185 26.70 -0.36 10.73
C GLY A 185 27.08 -1.65 11.49
N LEU A 186 26.50 -1.91 12.67
CA LEU A 186 26.74 -3.11 13.48
C LEU A 186 26.33 -4.44 12.80
N LEU A 187 25.49 -4.38 11.75
CA LEU A 187 25.14 -5.55 10.92
C LEU A 187 25.94 -5.65 9.62
N TYR A 188 26.72 -4.63 9.28
CA TYR A 188 27.74 -4.67 8.22
C TYR A 188 29.14 -4.68 8.83
N GLN A 189 29.35 -5.55 9.82
CA GLN A 189 30.69 -6.11 9.97
C GLN A 189 30.99 -6.89 8.68
N ALA A 190 31.96 -6.41 7.89
CA ALA A 190 32.62 -7.27 6.92
C ALA A 190 33.07 -8.54 7.64
N PRO A 191 32.97 -9.73 7.03
CA PRO A 191 33.39 -10.97 7.68
C PRO A 191 34.81 -10.78 8.19
N SER A 192 35.01 -10.91 9.50
CA SER A 192 36.28 -10.62 10.14
C SER A 192 37.36 -11.46 9.48
N THR A 193 38.40 -10.81 8.93
CA THR A 193 39.50 -11.46 8.21
C THR A 193 40.50 -12.12 9.19
N SER A 194 39.93 -12.96 10.05
CA SER A 194 40.48 -13.80 11.11
C SER A 194 39.25 -14.60 11.59
N GLU A 195 39.03 -15.86 11.22
CA GLU A 195 40.01 -16.94 11.04
C GLU A 195 39.71 -17.76 9.77
N ILE A 196 40.55 -17.64 8.74
CA ILE A 196 40.71 -18.72 7.75
C ILE A 196 41.90 -19.56 8.23
N LEU A 197 41.62 -20.64 8.96
CA LEU A 197 42.61 -21.69 9.16
C LEU A 197 42.74 -22.46 7.83
N SER A 198 43.92 -22.44 7.22
CA SER A 198 44.16 -22.71 5.80
C SER A 198 43.93 -24.15 5.30
N GLU A 199 43.45 -25.09 6.14
CA GLU A 199 43.68 -26.53 5.91
C GLU A 199 42.50 -27.34 5.34
N THR A 200 41.27 -26.81 5.28
CA THR A 200 40.12 -27.56 4.73
C THR A 200 39.71 -27.18 3.31
N PHE A 201 40.18 -26.06 2.76
CA PHE A 201 39.73 -25.58 1.43
C PHE A 201 40.36 -26.29 0.23
N PHE A 202 41.47 -27.05 0.40
CA PHE A 202 42.17 -27.70 -0.70
C PHE A 202 41.73 -29.15 -1.00
N LYS A 203 40.85 -29.75 -0.19
CA LYS A 203 40.54 -31.20 -0.29
C LYS A 203 39.28 -31.57 -1.09
N TYR A 204 38.54 -30.60 -1.62
CA TYR A 204 37.33 -30.87 -2.44
C TYR A 204 37.52 -30.65 -3.95
N LYS A 205 38.72 -30.28 -4.41
CA LYS A 205 38.98 -29.95 -5.84
C LYS A 205 39.94 -30.91 -6.56
N SER A 206 40.15 -32.11 -6.01
CA SER A 206 41.08 -33.13 -6.53
C SER A 206 40.47 -34.54 -6.65
N SER A 207 39.16 -34.62 -6.92
CA SER A 207 38.50 -35.75 -7.61
C SER A 207 37.15 -35.21 -8.15
N VAL A 208 36.65 -35.54 -9.33
CA VAL A 208 36.93 -36.68 -10.22
C VAL A 208 37.15 -36.23 -11.68
N SER A 209 38.14 -36.86 -12.29
CA SER A 209 38.40 -37.10 -13.72
C SER A 209 37.40 -36.62 -14.79
N SER A 210 37.98 -36.07 -15.84
CA SER A 210 37.46 -36.04 -17.22
C SER A 210 36.77 -37.34 -17.64
N ARG A 211 35.66 -37.20 -18.38
CA ARG A 211 35.16 -38.22 -19.32
C ARG A 211 35.50 -37.78 -20.74
N GLU A 212 36.33 -38.57 -21.41
CA GLU A 212 36.67 -38.40 -22.81
C GLU A 212 35.50 -38.84 -23.70
N PHE A 213 35.35 -38.18 -24.85
CA PHE A 213 34.60 -38.71 -25.98
C PHE A 213 35.53 -39.61 -26.79
N VAL A 214 35.14 -40.85 -27.04
CA VAL A 214 35.74 -41.71 -28.08
C VAL A 214 34.62 -42.49 -28.78
N ASN A 215 34.58 -42.34 -30.11
CA ASN A 215 33.75 -43.01 -31.11
C ASN A 215 32.22 -42.79 -31.03
#